data_AF-A0A818QC19-F1
#
_entry.id   AF-A0A818QC19-F1
#
_cell.length_a   1.000
_cell.length_b   1.000
_cell.length_c   1.000
_cell.angle_alpha   90.00
_cell.angle_beta   90.00
_cell.angle_gamma   90.00
#
_symmetry.space_group_name_H-M   'P 1'
#
loop_
_entity.id
_entity.type
_entity.pdbx_description
1 polymer ?
#
loop_
_entity_poly.entity_id
_entity_poly.type
_entity_poly.pdbx_seq_one_letter_code
_entity_poly.pdbx_strand_id
1 'polypeptide(L)'
;MAETITMKINKMEDVQWMWQSNSNPWSKTEAARWSPYADIDNFIIEAAYSKNEEYVKLDGYVIDLKNKVQISRKNEKNQRPIQRTMANKEDKHMREDRFISDPIAPHRRAGAEYGWVSPFIIEVRKYLELEPEQLPSKNKTIVPIIVEKAAAGIIEEGKTIGKPYEAEKLSQILLEQKDKDINQVWTCCAYLYSMESFLYKKLNETMRPIGNHEHEKNLAK
;
A
#
# COMPACT_ATOMS: atom_id res chain seq x y z
N MET A 1 -5.43 -18.66 15.42
CA MET A 1 -5.15 -18.60 13.96
C MET A 1 -5.06 -17.16 13.42
N ALA A 2 -4.40 -16.25 14.14
CA ALA A 2 -4.02 -14.90 13.69
C ALA A 2 -2.51 -14.82 13.33
N GLU A 3 -1.77 -15.88 13.64
CA GLU A 3 -0.31 -15.94 13.48
C GLU A 3 0.14 -15.98 12.01
N THR A 4 -0.73 -16.36 11.07
CA THR A 4 -0.31 -16.69 9.70
C THR A 4 0.05 -15.49 8.83
N ILE A 5 -0.53 -14.30 9.08
CA ILE A 5 -0.24 -13.10 8.27
C ILE A 5 0.79 -12.23 8.97
N THR A 6 0.65 -11.98 10.27
CA THR A 6 1.62 -11.19 11.05
C THR A 6 3.00 -11.87 11.10
N MET A 7 3.10 -13.20 11.23
CA MET A 7 4.41 -13.88 11.13
C MET A 7 4.95 -13.92 9.69
N LYS A 8 4.10 -14.00 8.66
CA LYS A 8 4.57 -13.95 7.26
C LYS A 8 5.10 -12.57 6.90
N ILE A 9 4.44 -11.51 7.35
CA ILE A 9 4.88 -10.12 7.16
C ILE A 9 6.20 -9.86 7.89
N ASN A 10 6.32 -10.26 9.17
CA ASN A 10 7.57 -10.10 9.93
C ASN A 10 8.75 -10.88 9.32
N LYS A 11 8.51 -12.03 8.70
CA LYS A 11 9.57 -12.79 7.99
C LYS A 11 9.98 -12.16 6.65
N MET A 12 9.12 -11.35 6.03
CA MET A 12 9.44 -10.65 4.79
C MET A 12 10.23 -9.36 5.02
N GLU A 13 10.29 -8.85 6.25
CA GLU A 13 11.03 -7.62 6.57
C GLU A 13 12.54 -7.71 6.33
N ASP A 14 13.08 -8.93 6.29
CA ASP A 14 14.51 -9.15 6.06
C ASP A 14 14.85 -9.37 4.58
N VAL A 15 13.88 -9.28 3.66
CA VAL A 15 14.09 -9.58 2.23
C VAL A 15 13.77 -8.36 1.37
N GLN A 16 14.76 -7.95 0.58
CA GLN A 16 14.62 -6.86 -0.38
C GLN A 16 14.91 -7.36 -1.79
N TRP A 17 13.94 -7.20 -2.67
CA TRP A 17 14.13 -7.27 -4.10
C TRP A 17 14.58 -5.90 -4.61
N MET A 18 15.54 -5.94 -5.52
CA MET A 18 16.11 -4.76 -6.16
C MET A 18 16.23 -4.97 -7.66
N TRP A 19 16.25 -3.87 -8.41
CA TRP A 19 16.47 -3.85 -9.86
C TRP A 19 17.63 -2.94 -10.21
N GLN A 20 18.34 -3.25 -11.30
CA GLN A 20 19.51 -2.47 -11.69
C GLN A 20 19.07 -1.18 -12.41
N SER A 21 19.37 -0.04 -11.80
CA SER A 21 18.86 1.29 -12.18
C SER A 21 19.78 2.12 -13.07
N ASN A 22 20.94 1.58 -13.48
CA ASN A 22 21.79 2.20 -14.50
C ASN A 22 21.02 2.52 -15.78
N SER A 23 21.41 3.58 -16.50
CA SER A 23 20.85 3.89 -17.82
C SER A 23 21.06 2.74 -18.81
N ASN A 24 22.26 2.15 -18.81
CA ASN A 24 22.55 0.86 -19.43
C ASN A 24 22.74 -0.23 -18.36
N PRO A 25 21.73 -1.07 -18.09
CA PRO A 25 21.79 -2.10 -17.05
C PRO A 25 22.76 -3.25 -17.38
N TRP A 26 23.26 -3.34 -18.61
CA TRP A 26 24.17 -4.41 -19.05
C TRP A 26 25.61 -3.93 -19.26
N SER A 27 25.91 -2.68 -18.85
CA SER A 27 27.25 -2.13 -18.96
C SER A 27 28.23 -2.93 -18.09
N LYS A 28 29.38 -3.30 -18.66
CA LYS A 28 30.49 -3.95 -17.94
C LYS A 28 31.47 -2.95 -17.34
N THR A 29 31.37 -1.68 -17.72
CA THR A 29 32.30 -0.61 -17.33
C THR A 29 31.74 0.25 -16.21
N GLU A 30 30.42 0.33 -16.07
CA GLU A 30 29.77 1.06 -15.00
C GLU A 30 29.54 0.17 -13.78
N ALA A 31 29.73 0.72 -12.59
CA ALA A 31 29.32 0.05 -11.36
C ALA A 31 27.79 -0.11 -11.34
N ALA A 32 27.33 -1.30 -10.97
CA ALA A 32 25.91 -1.60 -10.87
C ALA A 32 25.27 -0.77 -9.75
N ARG A 33 24.25 0.01 -10.10
CA ARG A 33 23.39 0.72 -9.16
C ARG A 33 22.11 -0.06 -9.00
N TRP A 34 21.76 -0.36 -7.76
CA TRP A 34 20.58 -1.14 -7.42
C TRP A 34 19.58 -0.27 -6.70
N SER A 35 18.33 -0.32 -7.15
CA SER A 35 17.22 0.39 -6.53
C SER A 35 16.21 -0.61 -5.99
N PRO A 36 15.68 -0.41 -4.78
CA PRO A 36 14.67 -1.30 -4.23
C PRO A 36 13.36 -1.21 -5.03
N TYR A 37 12.59 -2.30 -5.04
CA TYR A 37 11.17 -2.22 -5.38
C TYR A 37 10.39 -1.60 -4.24
N ALA A 38 9.26 -0.96 -4.57
CA ALA A 38 8.29 -0.50 -3.57
C ALA A 38 7.80 -1.66 -2.70
N ASP A 39 7.39 -1.38 -1.45
CA ASP A 39 6.98 -2.40 -0.48
C ASP A 39 5.98 -3.42 -1.06
N ILE A 40 4.95 -2.95 -1.77
CA ILE A 40 3.92 -3.81 -2.35
C ILE A 40 4.44 -4.67 -3.50
N ASP A 41 5.28 -4.12 -4.37
CA ASP A 41 5.91 -4.87 -5.46
C ASP A 41 6.88 -5.92 -4.89
N ASN A 42 7.68 -5.54 -3.90
CA ASN A 42 8.56 -6.45 -3.16
C ASN A 42 7.77 -7.62 -2.55
N PHE A 43 6.65 -7.31 -1.88
CA PHE A 43 5.74 -8.32 -1.33
C PHE A 43 5.20 -9.26 -2.39
N ILE A 44 4.74 -8.73 -3.53
CA ILE A 44 4.21 -9.52 -4.65
C ILE A 44 5.28 -10.46 -5.21
N ILE A 45 6.50 -9.95 -5.46
CA ILE A 45 7.62 -10.73 -6.00
C ILE A 45 8.02 -11.84 -5.02
N GLU A 46 8.20 -11.51 -3.74
CA GLU A 46 8.63 -12.49 -2.74
C GLU A 46 7.55 -13.56 -2.46
N ALA A 47 6.27 -13.18 -2.50
CA ALA A 47 5.17 -14.13 -2.37
C ALA A 47 5.14 -15.14 -3.53
N ALA A 48 5.41 -14.70 -4.75
CA ALA A 48 5.48 -15.56 -5.93
C ALA A 48 6.75 -16.43 -5.92
N TYR A 49 7.89 -15.85 -5.53
CA TYR A 49 9.15 -16.57 -5.36
C TYR A 49 9.02 -17.70 -4.33
N SER A 50 8.37 -17.44 -3.20
CA SER A 50 8.12 -18.44 -2.14
C SER A 50 7.23 -19.60 -2.60
N LYS A 51 6.48 -19.42 -3.69
CA LYS A 51 5.63 -20.44 -4.32
C LYS A 51 6.29 -21.13 -5.51
N ASN A 52 7.56 -20.82 -5.80
CA ASN A 52 8.28 -21.29 -6.99
C ASN A 52 7.57 -20.91 -8.32
N GLU A 53 6.92 -19.75 -8.36
CA GLU A 53 6.37 -19.23 -9.61
C GLU A 53 7.52 -18.77 -10.53
N GLU A 54 7.39 -18.99 -11.84
CA GLU A 54 8.41 -18.57 -12.81
C GLU A 54 8.29 -17.08 -13.18
N TYR A 55 7.06 -16.57 -13.23
CA TYR A 55 6.76 -15.22 -13.68
C TYR A 55 5.84 -14.50 -12.71
N VAL A 56 6.09 -13.20 -12.50
CA VAL A 56 5.27 -12.32 -11.67
C VAL A 56 4.80 -11.13 -12.49
N LYS A 57 3.50 -10.82 -12.45
CA LYS A 57 2.94 -9.65 -13.12
C LYS A 57 2.86 -8.48 -12.15
N LEU A 58 3.47 -7.37 -12.53
CA LEU A 58 3.33 -6.06 -11.89
C LEU A 58 2.66 -5.10 -12.89
N ASP A 59 2.24 -3.92 -12.43
CA ASP A 59 1.54 -2.97 -13.30
C ASP A 59 2.40 -2.47 -14.48
N GLY A 60 3.68 -2.19 -14.24
CA GLY A 60 4.62 -1.72 -15.26
C GLY A 60 5.47 -2.80 -15.92
N TYR A 61 5.59 -3.97 -15.28
CA TYR A 61 6.63 -4.96 -15.58
C TYR A 61 6.14 -6.39 -15.43
N VAL A 62 6.83 -7.31 -16.07
CA VAL A 62 6.79 -8.74 -15.75
C VAL A 62 8.15 -9.12 -15.20
N ILE A 63 8.17 -9.81 -14.07
CA ILE A 63 9.39 -10.33 -13.47
C ILE A 63 9.55 -11.79 -13.87
N ASP A 64 10.65 -12.10 -14.54
CA ASP A 64 11.11 -13.46 -14.77
C ASP A 64 12.02 -13.86 -13.60
N LEU A 65 11.48 -14.66 -12.68
CA LEU A 65 12.17 -15.09 -11.48
C LEU A 65 13.25 -16.14 -11.74
N LYS A 66 13.15 -16.85 -12.88
CA LYS A 66 14.09 -17.88 -13.31
C LYS A 66 15.35 -17.26 -13.88
N ASN A 67 15.19 -16.30 -14.80
CA ASN A 67 16.30 -15.60 -15.43
C ASN A 67 16.77 -14.38 -14.62
N LYS A 68 16.06 -14.02 -13.55
CA LYS A 68 16.34 -12.85 -12.70
C LYS A 68 16.34 -11.55 -13.50
N VAL A 69 15.28 -11.35 -14.28
CA VAL A 69 15.11 -10.16 -15.13
C VAL A 69 13.72 -9.55 -14.96
N GLN A 70 13.69 -8.23 -14.85
CA GLN A 70 12.51 -7.39 -15.05
C GLN A 70 12.36 -7.07 -16.53
N ILE A 71 11.17 -7.27 -17.09
CA ILE A 71 10.82 -6.97 -18.48
C ILE A 71 9.71 -5.91 -18.51
N SER A 72 9.93 -4.79 -19.20
CA SER A 72 8.89 -3.76 -19.33
C SER A 72 7.72 -4.24 -20.16
N ARG A 73 6.49 -3.99 -19.66
CA ARG A 73 5.24 -4.30 -20.39
C ARG A 73 5.00 -3.38 -21.59
N LYS A 74 5.68 -2.23 -21.64
CA LYS A 74 5.60 -1.28 -22.76
C LYS A 74 6.59 -1.62 -23.87
N ASN A 75 7.71 -2.24 -23.53
CA ASN A 75 8.76 -2.58 -24.48
C ASN A 75 9.58 -3.76 -23.94
N GLU A 76 9.42 -4.93 -24.56
CA GLU A 76 10.09 -6.18 -24.16
C GLU A 76 11.62 -6.11 -24.25
N LYS A 77 12.17 -5.17 -25.04
CA LYS A 77 13.62 -4.93 -25.12
C LYS A 77 14.15 -4.17 -23.90
N ASN A 78 13.29 -3.49 -23.16
CA ASN A 78 13.67 -2.77 -21.94
C ASN A 78 13.68 -3.75 -20.78
N GLN A 79 14.80 -4.46 -20.65
CA GLN A 79 15.05 -5.45 -19.63
C GLN A 79 16.09 -4.97 -18.62
N ARG A 80 15.91 -5.34 -17.36
CA ARG A 80 16.82 -4.99 -16.27
C ARG A 80 17.06 -6.21 -15.38
N PRO A 81 18.31 -6.50 -15.00
CA PRO A 81 18.60 -7.49 -13.96
C PRO A 81 17.87 -7.16 -12.66
N ILE A 82 17.50 -8.21 -11.93
CA ILE A 82 16.94 -8.12 -10.59
C ILE A 82 17.74 -9.00 -9.63
N GLN A 83 17.73 -8.65 -8.35
CA GLN A 83 18.35 -9.45 -7.31
C GLN A 83 17.50 -9.47 -6.05
N ARG A 84 17.68 -10.53 -5.27
CA ARG A 84 17.10 -10.69 -3.94
C ARG A 84 18.25 -10.61 -2.94
N THR A 85 18.15 -9.69 -1.99
CA THR A 85 19.14 -9.51 -0.93
C THR A 85 18.46 -9.65 0.43
N MET A 86 19.26 -9.94 1.45
CA MET A 86 18.81 -9.84 2.83
C MET A 86 19.01 -8.39 3.28
N ALA A 87 17.94 -7.73 3.72
CA ALA A 87 18.01 -6.34 4.18
C ALA A 87 18.79 -6.29 5.51
N ASN A 88 19.86 -5.51 5.55
CA ASN A 88 20.46 -5.10 6.82
C ASN A 88 19.56 -4.07 7.48
N LYS A 89 19.39 -4.14 8.81
CA LYS A 89 18.56 -3.17 9.56
C LYS A 89 19.02 -1.72 9.37
N GLU A 90 20.30 -1.51 9.08
CA GLU A 90 20.93 -0.21 8.83
C GLU A 90 20.68 0.31 7.40
N ASP A 91 20.36 -0.57 6.46
CA ASP A 91 20.10 -0.26 5.04
C ASP A 91 18.61 -0.09 4.73
N LYS A 92 17.73 0.00 5.74
CA LYS A 92 16.29 0.19 5.52
C LYS A 92 16.08 1.50 4.76
N HIS A 93 15.63 1.38 3.51
CA HIS A 93 15.24 2.50 2.66
C HIS A 93 14.25 3.40 3.42
N MET A 94 14.69 4.60 3.78
CA MET A 94 13.82 5.60 4.39
C MET A 94 12.99 6.28 3.33
N ARG A 95 11.67 6.27 3.52
CA ARG A 95 10.71 6.95 2.66
C ARG A 95 10.64 8.41 3.04
N GLU A 96 11.46 9.22 2.40
CA GLU A 96 11.62 10.65 2.69
C GLU A 96 10.29 11.42 2.62
N ASP A 97 9.39 11.01 1.73
CA ASP A 97 8.03 11.56 1.56
C ASP A 97 7.13 11.40 2.79
N ARG A 98 7.47 10.51 3.73
CA ARG A 98 6.81 10.39 5.04
C ARG A 98 7.16 11.50 6.01
N PHE A 99 8.30 12.14 5.83
CA PHE A 99 8.84 13.12 6.75
C PHE A 99 8.57 14.56 6.28
N ILE A 100 7.92 14.73 5.12
CA ILE A 100 7.50 16.03 4.62
C ILE A 100 6.29 16.51 5.42
N SER A 101 6.48 17.60 6.16
CA SER A 101 5.44 18.28 6.93
C SER A 101 4.61 19.19 6.01
N ASP A 102 3.74 18.61 5.19
CA ASP A 102 2.75 19.34 4.40
C ASP A 102 1.36 19.07 5.00
N PRO A 103 0.55 20.10 5.31
CA PRO A 103 0.10 20.25 6.68
C PRO A 103 -1.02 19.29 7.08
N ILE A 104 -0.68 18.24 7.85
CA ILE A 104 -1.56 17.70 8.91
C ILE A 104 -1.56 18.73 10.04
N ALA A 105 -2.20 19.88 9.79
CA ALA A 105 -2.41 21.02 10.70
C ALA A 105 -1.31 21.30 11.76
N PRO A 106 -0.20 21.99 11.40
CA PRO A 106 0.94 22.21 12.29
C PRO A 106 0.62 23.03 13.56
N HIS A 107 -0.52 23.72 13.59
CA HIS A 107 -0.99 24.49 14.73
C HIS A 107 -2.13 23.82 15.52
N ARG A 108 -2.66 22.69 15.05
CA ARG A 108 -3.71 21.96 15.76
C ARG A 108 -3.10 21.08 16.83
N ARG A 109 -3.55 21.24 18.08
CA ARG A 109 -3.27 20.27 19.14
C ARG A 109 -3.95 18.96 18.74
N ALA A 110 -3.16 17.91 18.52
CA ALA A 110 -3.67 16.60 18.13
C ALA A 110 -4.93 16.21 18.94
N GLY A 111 -6.02 15.90 18.22
CA GLY A 111 -7.26 15.37 18.81
C GLY A 111 -8.19 16.35 19.52
N ALA A 112 -7.89 17.65 19.61
CA ALA A 112 -8.70 18.59 20.41
C ALA A 112 -9.84 19.31 19.64
N GLU A 113 -9.79 19.36 18.30
CA GLU A 113 -10.74 20.17 17.50
C GLU A 113 -11.79 19.37 16.74
N TYR A 114 -11.58 18.07 16.56
CA TYR A 114 -12.68 17.19 16.19
C TYR A 114 -13.42 16.86 17.48
N GLY A 115 -14.75 17.00 17.49
CA GLY A 115 -15.55 16.48 18.60
C GLY A 115 -15.29 14.98 18.81
N TRP A 116 -16.10 14.33 19.65
CA TRP A 116 -15.90 12.91 20.00
C TRP A 116 -15.86 11.94 18.79
N VAL A 117 -16.24 12.39 17.58
CA VAL A 117 -16.18 11.65 16.31
C VAL A 117 -15.51 12.48 15.21
N SER A 118 -14.56 11.89 14.48
CA SER A 118 -13.89 12.52 13.33
C SER A 118 -14.87 12.83 12.18
N PRO A 119 -14.81 14.00 11.53
CA PRO A 119 -15.61 14.33 10.34
C PRO A 119 -15.44 13.32 9.20
N PHE A 120 -14.27 12.70 9.08
CA PHE A 120 -14.06 11.62 8.13
C PHE A 120 -15.00 10.43 8.39
N ILE A 121 -15.17 10.05 9.67
CA ILE A 121 -16.10 8.98 10.05
C ILE A 121 -17.55 9.38 9.73
N ILE A 122 -17.91 10.66 9.90
CA ILE A 122 -19.24 11.17 9.56
C ILE A 122 -19.51 11.06 8.06
N GLU A 123 -18.56 11.48 7.22
CA GLU A 123 -18.71 11.41 5.76
C GLU A 123 -18.71 9.97 5.24
N VAL A 124 -17.82 9.11 5.76
CA VAL A 124 -17.82 7.67 5.43
C VAL A 124 -19.14 7.02 5.83
N ARG A 125 -19.69 7.36 6.99
CA ARG A 125 -20.99 6.86 7.44
C ARG A 125 -22.10 7.26 6.45
N LYS A 126 -22.15 8.52 6.02
CA LYS A 126 -23.13 9.00 5.02
C LYS A 126 -22.95 8.28 3.68
N TYR A 127 -21.72 8.18 3.19
CA TYR A 127 -21.39 7.52 1.93
C TYR A 127 -21.80 6.03 1.93
N LEU A 128 -21.63 5.36 3.07
CA LEU A 128 -22.01 3.97 3.24
C LEU A 128 -23.49 3.78 3.62
N GLU A 129 -24.27 4.86 3.74
CA GLU A 129 -25.67 4.87 4.15
C GLU A 129 -25.91 4.14 5.48
N LEU A 130 -25.01 4.36 6.44
CA LEU A 130 -25.06 3.71 7.75
C LEU A 130 -25.71 4.63 8.80
N GLU A 131 -26.55 4.05 9.64
CA GLU A 131 -27.02 4.69 10.86
C GLU A 131 -25.94 4.65 11.97
N PRO A 132 -25.94 5.57 12.95
CA PRO A 132 -24.97 5.57 14.05
C PRO A 132 -24.89 4.24 14.81
N GLU A 133 -25.99 3.50 14.90
CA GLU A 133 -26.12 2.18 15.56
C GLU A 133 -25.49 1.06 14.75
N GLN A 134 -25.33 1.26 13.44
CA GLN A 134 -24.74 0.30 12.51
C GLN A 134 -23.23 0.46 12.38
N LEU A 135 -22.61 1.39 13.11
CA LEU A 135 -21.15 1.55 13.10
C LEU A 135 -20.46 0.30 13.66
N PRO A 136 -19.25 -0.05 13.17
CA PRO A 136 -18.50 -1.23 13.62
C PRO A 136 -18.27 -1.34 15.13
N SER A 137 -18.21 -0.20 15.81
CA SER A 137 -18.04 -0.14 17.27
C SER A 137 -19.27 -0.63 18.04
N LYS A 138 -20.45 -0.60 17.42
CA LYS A 138 -21.73 -1.02 18.01
C LYS A 138 -22.29 -2.29 17.38
N ASN A 139 -22.09 -2.46 16.07
CA ASN A 139 -22.55 -3.62 15.33
C ASN A 139 -21.37 -4.31 14.63
N LYS A 140 -20.88 -5.43 15.17
CA LYS A 140 -19.78 -6.18 14.56
C LYS A 140 -20.17 -6.88 13.25
N THR A 141 -21.46 -7.15 13.00
CA THR A 141 -21.89 -7.88 11.79
C THR A 141 -21.74 -7.05 10.52
N ILE A 142 -21.56 -5.73 10.65
CA ILE A 142 -21.32 -4.81 9.52
C ILE A 142 -19.86 -4.86 9.02
N VAL A 143 -18.92 -5.38 9.83
CA VAL A 143 -17.49 -5.34 9.51
C VAL A 143 -17.18 -6.03 8.17
N PRO A 144 -17.71 -7.24 7.88
CA PRO A 144 -17.55 -7.86 6.58
C PRO A 144 -17.99 -6.99 5.40
N ILE A 145 -19.14 -6.31 5.54
CA ILE A 145 -19.72 -5.47 4.48
C ILE A 145 -18.82 -4.27 4.20
N ILE A 146 -18.29 -3.65 5.26
CA ILE A 146 -17.36 -2.51 5.13
C ILE A 146 -16.05 -2.97 4.49
N VAL A 147 -15.53 -4.13 4.89
CA VAL A 147 -14.32 -4.72 4.30
C VAL A 147 -14.50 -4.97 2.80
N GLU A 148 -15.64 -5.55 2.39
CA GLU A 148 -15.95 -5.79 0.98
C GLU A 148 -16.07 -4.49 0.18
N LYS A 149 -16.77 -3.48 0.72
CA LYS A 149 -16.88 -2.17 0.07
C LYS A 149 -15.54 -1.46 -0.05
N ALA A 150 -14.71 -1.51 0.99
CA ALA A 150 -13.37 -0.93 0.97
C ALA A 150 -12.46 -1.65 -0.05
N ALA A 151 -12.50 -2.98 -0.09
CA ALA A 151 -11.78 -3.79 -1.08
C ALA A 151 -12.20 -3.44 -2.52
N ALA A 152 -13.50 -3.30 -2.78
CA ALA A 152 -14.02 -2.86 -4.06
C ALA A 152 -13.54 -1.45 -4.45
N GLY A 153 -13.56 -0.50 -3.51
CA GLY A 153 -13.06 0.86 -3.74
C GLY A 153 -11.56 0.90 -4.05
N ILE A 154 -10.74 0.07 -3.39
CA ILE A 154 -9.32 -0.09 -3.70
C ILE A 154 -9.13 -0.54 -5.15
N ILE A 155 -9.89 -1.54 -5.60
CA ILE A 155 -9.84 -2.04 -6.99
C ILE A 155 -10.21 -0.93 -7.98
N GLU A 156 -11.27 -0.19 -7.70
CA GLU A 156 -11.76 0.88 -8.58
C GLU A 156 -10.75 2.03 -8.72
N GLU A 157 -10.21 2.50 -7.60
CA GLU A 157 -9.18 3.55 -7.62
C GLU A 157 -7.93 3.07 -8.36
N GLY A 158 -7.50 1.83 -8.10
CA GLY A 158 -6.38 1.19 -8.79
C GLY A 158 -6.54 1.17 -10.29
N LYS A 159 -7.73 0.83 -10.80
CA LYS A 159 -8.02 0.88 -12.25
C LYS A 159 -7.89 2.31 -12.78
N THR A 160 -8.43 3.28 -12.06
CA THR A 160 -8.43 4.70 -12.46
C THR A 160 -7.03 5.26 -12.64
N ILE A 161 -6.08 4.86 -11.79
CA ILE A 161 -4.69 5.34 -11.83
C ILE A 161 -3.72 4.42 -12.59
N GLY A 162 -4.22 3.36 -13.25
CA GLY A 162 -3.40 2.41 -14.00
C GLY A 162 -2.55 1.48 -13.11
N LYS A 163 -3.05 1.15 -11.91
CA LYS A 163 -2.47 0.24 -10.92
C LYS A 163 -3.35 -0.99 -10.59
N PRO A 164 -3.94 -1.70 -11.58
CA PRO A 164 -4.89 -2.77 -11.32
C PRO A 164 -4.32 -3.99 -10.57
N TYR A 165 -3.06 -4.38 -10.82
CA TYR A 165 -2.44 -5.55 -10.17
C TYR A 165 -2.10 -5.26 -8.72
N GLU A 166 -1.55 -4.07 -8.44
CA GLU A 166 -1.30 -3.60 -7.09
C GLU A 166 -2.63 -3.55 -6.28
N ALA A 167 -3.69 -3.02 -6.90
CA ALA A 167 -5.00 -2.90 -6.27
C ALA A 167 -5.68 -4.25 -5.99
N GLU A 168 -5.60 -5.19 -6.93
CA GLU A 168 -6.08 -6.56 -6.71
C GLU A 168 -5.37 -7.19 -5.51
N LYS A 169 -4.05 -6.99 -5.37
CA LYS A 169 -3.30 -7.54 -4.25
C LYS A 169 -3.66 -6.91 -2.91
N LEU A 170 -3.74 -5.59 -2.84
CA LEU A 170 -4.15 -4.89 -1.62
C LEU A 170 -5.57 -5.29 -1.20
N SER A 171 -6.50 -5.36 -2.16
CA SER A 171 -7.87 -5.82 -1.93
C SER A 171 -7.92 -7.25 -1.41
N GLN A 172 -7.12 -8.16 -1.99
CA GLN A 172 -7.04 -9.55 -1.53
C GLN A 172 -6.58 -9.64 -0.07
N ILE A 173 -5.51 -8.92 0.30
CA ILE A 173 -5.00 -8.90 1.67
C ILE A 173 -6.09 -8.44 2.67
N LEU A 174 -6.86 -7.41 2.30
CA LEU A 174 -7.94 -6.89 3.13
C LEU A 174 -9.10 -7.89 3.24
N LEU A 175 -9.52 -8.51 2.14
CA LEU A 175 -10.60 -9.51 2.11
C LEU A 175 -10.28 -10.76 2.93
N GLU A 176 -9.01 -11.15 3.04
CA GLU A 176 -8.58 -12.24 3.92
C GLU A 176 -8.86 -11.96 5.41
N GLN A 177 -9.07 -10.69 5.80
CA GLN A 177 -9.44 -10.29 7.16
C GLN A 177 -10.95 -10.15 7.37
N LYS A 178 -11.78 -10.35 6.34
CA LYS A 178 -13.22 -10.03 6.37
C LYS A 178 -13.97 -10.65 7.55
N ASP A 179 -13.70 -11.93 7.81
CA ASP A 179 -14.39 -12.70 8.85
C ASP A 179 -13.64 -12.72 10.19
N LYS A 180 -12.71 -11.78 10.36
CA LYS A 180 -11.88 -11.64 11.56
C LYS A 180 -12.43 -10.59 12.52
N ASP A 181 -11.86 -10.52 13.73
CA ASP A 181 -12.18 -9.46 14.68
C ASP A 181 -11.75 -8.08 14.15
N ILE A 182 -12.49 -7.04 14.55
CA ILE A 182 -12.26 -5.66 14.11
C ILE A 182 -10.82 -5.18 14.38
N ASN A 183 -10.18 -5.65 15.45
CA ASN A 183 -8.78 -5.29 15.73
C ASN A 183 -7.81 -5.84 14.67
N GLN A 184 -8.10 -7.02 14.10
CA GLN A 184 -7.30 -7.61 13.03
C GLN A 184 -7.50 -6.85 11.72
N VAL A 185 -8.74 -6.45 11.42
CA VAL A 185 -9.05 -5.58 10.29
C VAL A 185 -8.31 -4.25 10.42
N TRP A 186 -8.34 -3.61 11.59
CA TRP A 186 -7.62 -2.35 11.82
C TRP A 186 -6.11 -2.50 11.70
N THR A 187 -5.55 -3.57 12.25
CA THR A 187 -4.11 -3.86 12.13
C THR A 187 -3.74 -4.05 10.65
N CYS A 188 -4.57 -4.76 9.89
CA CYS A 188 -4.38 -4.92 8.45
C CYS A 188 -4.48 -3.58 7.71
N CYS A 189 -5.50 -2.76 7.98
CA CYS A 189 -5.61 -1.42 7.38
C CYS A 189 -4.39 -0.56 7.68
N ALA A 190 -3.93 -0.52 8.94
CA ALA A 190 -2.71 0.21 9.31
C ALA A 190 -1.47 -0.30 8.56
N TYR A 191 -1.37 -1.62 8.34
CA TYR A 191 -0.33 -2.21 7.51
C TYR A 191 -0.44 -1.76 6.04
N LEU A 192 -1.62 -1.89 5.42
CA LEU A 192 -1.86 -1.44 4.04
C LEU A 192 -1.55 0.06 3.86
N TYR A 193 -1.96 0.88 4.83
CA TYR A 193 -1.74 2.33 4.85
C TYR A 193 -0.32 2.72 5.21
N SER A 194 0.55 1.74 5.50
CA SER A 194 1.96 1.97 5.74
C SER A 194 2.86 1.26 4.73
N MET A 195 2.32 0.52 3.76
CA MET A 195 3.09 0.03 2.62
C MET A 195 3.26 1.11 1.57
N GLU A 196 4.45 1.20 0.97
CA GLU A 196 4.68 2.02 -0.22
C GLU A 196 3.83 1.47 -1.36
N SER A 197 2.68 2.10 -1.54
CA SER A 197 1.63 1.71 -2.48
C SER A 197 0.87 2.95 -2.92
N PHE A 198 0.06 2.83 -3.97
CA PHE A 198 -0.85 3.90 -4.36
C PHE A 198 -1.85 4.24 -3.26
N LEU A 199 -2.28 3.24 -2.46
CA LEU A 199 -3.25 3.45 -1.39
C LEU A 199 -2.67 4.36 -0.31
N TYR A 200 -1.40 4.13 0.08
CA TYR A 200 -0.67 5.05 0.95
C TYR A 200 -0.62 6.46 0.37
N LYS A 201 -0.25 6.60 -0.92
CA LYS A 201 -0.14 7.91 -1.57
C LYS A 201 -1.48 8.65 -1.57
N LYS A 202 -2.56 7.97 -1.97
CA LYS A 202 -3.92 8.53 -2.00
C LYS A 202 -4.43 8.95 -0.64
N LEU A 203 -4.22 8.14 0.39
CA LEU A 203 -4.56 8.51 1.75
C LEU A 203 -3.79 9.73 2.23
N ASN A 204 -2.49 9.82 1.92
CA ASN A 204 -1.71 11.00 2.26
C ASN A 204 -2.17 12.23 1.47
N GLU A 205 -2.44 12.12 0.18
CA GLU A 205 -2.99 13.21 -0.65
C GLU A 205 -4.33 13.72 -0.11
N THR A 206 -5.17 12.82 0.39
CA THR A 206 -6.52 13.15 0.85
C THR A 206 -6.52 13.65 2.30
N MET A 207 -5.72 13.03 3.16
CA MET A 207 -5.72 13.30 4.60
C MET A 207 -4.71 14.36 5.02
N ARG A 208 -3.59 14.55 4.29
CA ARG A 208 -2.64 15.61 4.64
C ARG A 208 -3.28 16.98 4.60
N PRO A 209 -4.08 17.38 3.60
CA PRO A 209 -4.67 18.72 3.58
C PRO A 209 -5.75 18.97 4.65
N ILE A 210 -6.18 17.93 5.39
CA ILE A 210 -7.23 18.05 6.40
C ILE A 210 -6.75 18.98 7.52
N GLY A 211 -7.45 20.10 7.66
CA GLY A 211 -7.10 21.16 8.59
C GLY A 211 -6.41 22.38 7.99
N ASN A 212 -6.22 22.38 6.67
CA ASN A 212 -5.93 23.60 5.92
C ASN A 212 -7.24 24.32 5.57
N HIS A 213 -7.45 25.51 6.17
CA HIS A 213 -8.63 26.34 5.96
C HIS A 213 -8.88 26.76 4.49
N GLU A 214 -7.86 26.79 3.62
CA GLU A 214 -8.04 27.06 2.19
C GLU A 214 -8.56 25.84 1.43
N HIS A 215 -8.09 24.64 1.79
CA HIS A 215 -8.55 23.39 1.17
C HIS A 215 -10.00 23.08 1.58
N GLU A 216 -10.35 23.29 2.86
CA GLU A 216 -11.71 23.13 3.38
C GLU A 216 -12.73 24.06 2.67
N LYS A 217 -12.33 25.28 2.27
CA LYS A 217 -13.18 26.22 1.51
C LYS A 217 -13.41 25.81 0.06
N ASN A 218 -12.49 25.08 -0.55
CA ASN A 218 -12.58 24.65 -1.94
C ASN A 218 -13.43 23.38 -2.12
N LEU A 219 -13.55 22.54 -1.08
CA LEU A 219 -14.44 21.37 -1.07
C LEU A 219 -15.92 21.73 -0.78
N ALA A 220 -16.18 22.91 -0.22
CA ALA A 220 -17.53 23.40 0.11
C ALA A 220 -18.21 24.18 -1.02
N LYS A 221 -17.59 24.23 -2.20
CA LYS A 221 -18.15 24.80 -3.44
C LYS A 221 -18.48 23.69 -4.43
#